data_AF-A0A6M3B5D5-F1
#
_entry.id   AF-A0A6M3B5D5-F1
#
_cell.length_a   1.000
_cell.length_b   1.000
_cell.length_c   1.000
_cell.angle_alpha   90.00
_cell.angle_beta   90.00
_cell.angle_gamma   90.00
#
_symmetry.space_group_name_H-M   'P 1'
#
loop_
_entity.id
_entity.type
_entity.pdbx_description
1 polymer ?
#
loop_
_entity_poly.entity_id
_entity_poly.type
_entity_poly.pdbx_seq_one_letter_code
_entity_poly.pdbx_strand_id
1 'polypeptide(L)'
;MQTWLNFYIQDSNTPNMNQLIFFHDYTMLMLIMITTLISYMFIFLMINKITNRFMINEHFIETIWTITPMITLFFIAVPSLKILYMTEEFFSPTLTVKAIGHQWYWHYEFSDYLNISFESYMLPMKKNNFSQFQLLDVDNRLIL
;
A
#
# COMPACT_ATOMS: atom_id res chain seq x y z
N MET A 1 -13.82 -2.86 -4.59
CA MET A 1 -14.29 -3.17 -3.22
C MET A 1 -13.66 -4.48 -2.77
N GLN A 2 -13.39 -4.62 -1.47
CA GLN A 2 -12.84 -5.84 -0.93
C GLN A 2 -13.85 -6.98 -1.04
N THR A 3 -13.45 -8.05 -1.73
CA THR A 3 -14.16 -9.32 -1.70
C THR A 3 -13.79 -10.09 -0.45
N TRP A 4 -14.64 -11.01 -0.02
CA TRP A 4 -14.40 -11.86 1.14
C TRP A 4 -13.10 -12.65 0.96
N LEU A 5 -12.30 -12.74 2.03
CA LEU A 5 -11.04 -13.49 2.07
C LEU A 5 -9.99 -13.04 1.02
N ASN A 6 -10.06 -11.80 0.54
CA ASN A 6 -9.05 -11.30 -0.39
C ASN A 6 -7.74 -10.97 0.34
N PHE A 7 -6.65 -11.64 -0.07
CA PHE A 7 -5.29 -11.40 0.41
C PHE A 7 -4.54 -10.31 -0.37
N TYR A 8 -4.99 -10.01 -1.58
CA TYR A 8 -4.37 -9.00 -2.45
C TYR A 8 -4.95 -7.61 -2.21
N ILE A 9 -4.23 -6.62 -2.73
CA ILE A 9 -4.72 -5.24 -2.84
C ILE A 9 -5.93 -5.22 -3.80
N GLN A 10 -6.85 -4.27 -3.62
CA GLN A 10 -7.98 -4.10 -4.55
C GLN A 10 -7.51 -3.74 -5.95
N ASP A 11 -8.27 -4.15 -6.95
CA ASP A 11 -8.01 -3.80 -8.35
C ASP A 11 -7.86 -2.29 -8.54
N SER A 12 -6.87 -1.87 -9.33
CA SER A 12 -6.57 -0.47 -9.55
C SER A 12 -7.61 0.22 -10.41
N ASN A 13 -8.14 1.34 -9.94
CA ASN A 13 -9.02 2.22 -10.74
C ASN A 13 -8.29 3.46 -11.30
N THR A 14 -7.01 3.66 -10.95
CA THR A 14 -6.20 4.80 -11.40
C THR A 14 -4.79 4.34 -11.80
N PRO A 15 -4.11 5.06 -12.72
CA PRO A 15 -2.74 4.71 -13.14
C PRO A 15 -1.76 4.76 -11.97
N ASN A 16 -1.91 5.71 -11.04
CA ASN A 16 -1.08 5.83 -9.84
C ASN A 16 -1.23 4.58 -8.94
N MET A 17 -2.46 4.09 -8.75
CA MET A 17 -2.69 2.87 -7.99
C MET A 17 -2.04 1.65 -8.64
N ASN A 18 -2.07 1.56 -9.98
CA ASN A 18 -1.41 0.47 -10.69
C ASN A 18 0.12 0.49 -10.48
N GLN A 19 0.75 1.68 -10.51
CA GLN A 19 2.17 1.82 -10.19
C GLN A 19 2.49 1.42 -8.74
N LEU A 20 1.61 1.74 -7.79
CA LEU A 20 1.76 1.33 -6.39
C LEU A 20 1.66 -0.20 -6.23
N ILE A 21 0.78 -0.88 -6.97
CA ILE A 21 0.69 -2.35 -6.96
C ILE A 21 1.99 -2.96 -7.50
N PHE A 22 2.53 -2.48 -8.62
CA PHE A 22 3.81 -2.95 -9.14
C PHE A 22 4.97 -2.72 -8.16
N PHE A 23 4.99 -1.58 -7.48
CA PHE A 23 5.99 -1.31 -6.46
C PHE A 23 5.85 -2.23 -5.26
N HIS A 24 4.63 -2.46 -4.78
CA HIS A 24 4.35 -3.41 -3.71
C HIS A 24 4.90 -4.79 -4.07
N ASP A 25 4.59 -5.31 -5.25
CA ASP A 25 5.05 -6.64 -5.68
C ASP A 25 6.57 -6.71 -5.79
N TYR A 26 7.22 -5.64 -6.28
CA TYR A 26 8.67 -5.53 -6.30
C TYR A 26 9.29 -5.57 -4.90
N THR A 27 8.73 -4.81 -3.94
CA THR A 27 9.22 -4.81 -2.56
C THR A 27 8.98 -6.15 -1.86
N MET A 28 7.83 -6.77 -2.10
CA MET A 28 7.49 -8.08 -1.55
C MET A 28 8.42 -9.17 -2.08
N LEU A 29 8.79 -9.13 -3.35
CA LEU A 29 9.79 -10.03 -3.92
C LEU A 29 11.13 -9.90 -3.18
N MET A 30 11.61 -8.67 -2.97
CA MET A 30 12.87 -8.45 -2.24
C MET A 30 12.80 -8.95 -0.79
N LEU A 31 11.68 -8.72 -0.09
CA LEU A 31 11.47 -9.19 1.28
C LEU A 31 11.43 -10.72 1.36
N ILE A 32 10.75 -11.39 0.43
CA ILE A 32 10.71 -12.85 0.36
C ILE A 32 12.11 -13.41 0.10
N MET A 33 12.91 -12.78 -0.77
CA MET A 33 14.29 -13.20 -1.03
C MET A 33 15.17 -13.07 0.22
N ILE A 34 15.05 -11.99 0.99
CA ILE A 34 15.83 -11.79 2.23
C ILE A 34 15.39 -12.79 3.31
N THR A 35 14.08 -12.94 3.53
CA THR A 35 13.54 -13.84 4.56
C THR A 35 13.85 -15.30 4.26
N THR A 36 13.76 -15.74 3.00
CA THR A 36 14.15 -17.09 2.60
C THR A 36 15.64 -17.35 2.81
N LEU A 37 16.52 -16.42 2.42
CA LEU A 37 17.96 -16.51 2.68
C LEU A 37 18.27 -16.68 4.18
N ILE A 38 17.67 -15.82 5.01
CA ILE A 38 17.87 -15.86 6.47
C ILE A 38 17.35 -17.19 7.04
N SER A 39 16.16 -17.61 6.63
CA SER A 39 15.57 -18.88 7.08
C SER A 39 16.44 -20.08 6.72
N TYR A 40 17.03 -20.09 5.53
CA TYR A 40 17.96 -21.12 5.09
C TYR A 40 19.23 -21.15 5.95
N MET A 41 19.82 -19.98 6.24
CA MET A 41 21.00 -19.89 7.11
C MET A 41 20.72 -20.40 8.52
N PHE A 42 19.56 -20.08 9.09
CA PHE A 42 19.15 -20.59 10.40
C PHE A 42 19.00 -22.13 10.40
N ILE A 43 18.33 -22.68 9.38
CA ILE A 43 18.16 -24.13 9.26
C ILE A 43 19.53 -24.82 9.12
N PHE A 44 20.43 -24.26 8.32
CA PHE A 44 21.78 -24.78 8.14
C PHE A 44 22.58 -24.78 9.46
N LEU A 45 22.52 -23.70 10.23
CA LEU A 45 23.17 -23.60 11.54
C LEU A 45 22.64 -24.64 12.53
N MET A 46 21.33 -24.90 12.53
CA MET A 46 20.71 -25.89 13.42
C MET A 46 21.08 -27.34 13.06
N ILE A 47 21.27 -27.64 11.78
CA ILE A 47 21.62 -29.00 11.31
C ILE A 47 23.13 -29.28 11.47
N ASN A 48 23.96 -28.23 11.40
CA ASN A 48 25.41 -28.39 11.42
C ASN A 48 25.91 -28.87 12.80
N LYS A 49 26.67 -29.97 12.82
CA LYS A 49 27.24 -30.57 14.04
C LYS A 49 28.68 -30.13 14.33
N ILE A 50 29.33 -29.44 13.39
CA ILE A 50 30.75 -29.08 13.49
C ILE A 50 30.89 -27.84 14.38
N THR A 51 31.75 -27.92 15.39
CA THR A 51 32.03 -26.78 16.28
C THR A 51 33.34 -26.10 15.90
N ASN A 52 33.32 -24.78 15.68
CA ASN A 52 34.53 -23.96 15.58
C ASN A 52 34.64 -23.03 16.81
N ARG A 53 35.68 -23.21 17.63
CA ARG A 53 35.86 -22.47 18.89
C ARG A 53 36.74 -21.23 18.75
N PHE A 54 37.52 -21.12 17.67
CA PHE A 54 38.51 -20.05 17.49
C PHE A 54 38.03 -18.93 16.59
N MET A 55 36.74 -18.88 16.26
CA MET A 55 36.16 -17.82 15.45
C MET A 55 35.97 -16.56 16.30
N ILE A 56 37.02 -15.75 16.43
CA ILE A 56 37.02 -14.51 17.20
C ILE A 56 37.26 -13.35 16.21
N ASN A 57 36.21 -12.55 16.01
CA ASN A 57 36.20 -11.26 15.29
C ASN A 57 36.66 -11.27 13.83
N GLU A 58 35.75 -11.67 12.93
CA GLU A 58 35.96 -11.57 11.49
C GLU A 58 35.37 -10.27 10.91
N HIS A 59 36.17 -9.21 10.87
CA HIS A 59 35.76 -7.91 10.29
C HIS A 59 35.34 -8.01 8.82
N PHE A 60 35.86 -9.00 8.09
CA PHE A 60 35.47 -9.21 6.70
C PHE A 60 34.00 -9.64 6.56
N ILE A 61 33.46 -10.42 7.50
CA ILE A 61 32.04 -10.81 7.50
C ILE A 61 31.17 -9.60 7.86
N GLU A 62 31.65 -8.78 8.80
CA GLU A 62 30.94 -7.56 9.21
C GLU A 62 30.78 -6.56 8.06
N THR A 63 31.80 -6.39 7.23
CA THR A 63 31.70 -5.52 6.05
C THR A 63 30.75 -6.08 5.00
N ILE A 64 30.74 -7.40 4.79
CA ILE A 64 29.82 -8.03 3.83
C ILE A 64 28.36 -7.86 4.28
N TRP A 65 28.03 -8.15 5.53
CA TRP A 65 26.63 -8.08 5.99
C TRP A 65 26.12 -6.65 6.19
N THR A 66 26.99 -5.62 6.12
CA THR A 66 26.59 -4.21 6.24
C THR A 66 26.39 -3.61 4.85
N ILE A 67 27.26 -3.94 3.90
CA ILE A 67 27.16 -3.47 2.51
C ILE A 67 25.97 -4.15 1.80
N THR A 68 25.74 -5.44 2.04
CA THR A 68 24.68 -6.19 1.34
C THR A 68 23.28 -5.61 1.60
N PRO A 69 22.83 -5.33 2.84
CA PRO A 69 21.53 -4.71 3.07
C PRO A 69 21.46 -3.28 2.56
N MET A 70 22.55 -2.51 2.68
CA MET A 70 22.62 -1.14 2.17
C MET A 70 22.30 -1.07 0.67
N ILE A 71 22.89 -1.96 -0.12
CA ILE A 71 22.64 -2.06 -1.56
C ILE A 71 21.18 -2.48 -1.84
N THR A 72 20.64 -3.45 -1.10
CA THR A 72 19.23 -3.87 -1.29
C THR A 72 18.24 -2.74 -1.01
N LEU A 73 18.47 -1.94 0.04
CA LEU A 73 17.64 -0.78 0.36
C LEU A 73 17.74 0.30 -0.72
N PHE A 74 18.93 0.53 -1.28
CA PHE A 74 19.09 1.45 -2.39
C PHE A 74 18.24 1.05 -3.60
N PHE A 75 18.22 -0.23 -3.96
CA PHE A 75 17.37 -0.74 -5.05
C PHE A 75 15.87 -0.58 -4.79
N ILE A 76 15.42 -0.66 -3.54
CA ILE A 76 14.02 -0.41 -3.16
C ILE A 76 13.69 1.09 -3.22
N ALA A 77 14.63 1.95 -2.81
CA ALA A 77 14.41 3.39 -2.71
C ALA A 77 14.27 4.10 -4.07
N VAL A 78 14.99 3.63 -5.10
CA VAL A 78 14.93 4.25 -6.45
C VAL A 78 13.52 4.23 -7.05
N PRO A 79 12.83 3.08 -7.16
CA PRO A 79 11.45 3.06 -7.68
C PRO A 79 10.46 3.75 -6.73
N SER A 80 10.69 3.73 -5.40
CA SER A 80 9.79 4.39 -4.45
C SER A 80 9.78 5.90 -4.62
N LEU A 81 10.96 6.52 -4.74
CA LEU A 81 11.09 7.96 -4.97
C LEU A 81 10.51 8.38 -6.31
N LYS A 82 10.72 7.57 -7.35
CA LYS A 82 10.12 7.83 -8.67
C LYS A 82 8.60 7.91 -8.60
N ILE A 83 7.94 6.98 -7.90
CA ILE A 83 6.48 6.97 -7.75
C ILE A 83 6.01 8.17 -6.93
N LEU A 84 6.72 8.50 -5.85
CA LEU A 84 6.40 9.67 -5.03
C LEU A 84 6.32 10.95 -5.89
N TYR A 85 7.34 11.20 -6.70
CA TYR A 85 7.34 12.38 -7.57
C TYR A 85 6.24 12.34 -8.63
N MET A 86 5.94 11.17 -9.21
CA MET A 86 4.83 11.02 -10.16
C MET A 86 3.47 11.32 -9.52
N THR A 87 3.30 11.07 -8.22
CA THR A 87 2.05 11.40 -7.51
C THR A 87 1.91 12.87 -7.16
N GLU A 88 3.01 13.61 -7.07
CA GLU A 88 3.03 15.04 -6.76
C GLU A 88 2.88 15.93 -8.00
N GLU A 89 3.01 15.38 -9.21
CA GLU A 89 2.81 16.16 -10.44
C GLU A 89 1.38 16.72 -10.49
N PHE A 90 1.26 18.04 -10.37
CA PHE A 90 0.00 18.75 -10.49
C PHE A 90 -0.47 18.74 -11.94
N PHE A 91 -1.33 17.78 -12.28
CA PHE A 91 -2.13 17.86 -13.50
C PHE A 91 -3.08 19.06 -13.40
N SER A 92 -3.36 19.73 -14.53
CA SER A 92 -4.42 20.74 -14.59
C SER A 92 -5.78 20.02 -14.50
N PRO A 93 -6.52 20.12 -13.38
CA PRO A 93 -7.77 19.39 -13.21
C PRO A 93 -8.86 20.01 -14.09
N THR A 94 -9.72 19.18 -14.68
CA THR A 94 -10.91 19.62 -15.45
C THR A 94 -12.12 19.91 -14.56
N LEU A 95 -12.15 19.31 -13.36
CA LEU A 95 -13.23 19.43 -12.38
C LEU A 95 -12.63 19.52 -10.98
N THR A 96 -13.13 20.45 -10.16
CA THR A 96 -12.82 20.53 -8.73
C THR A 96 -14.05 20.24 -7.89
N VAL A 97 -13.89 19.36 -6.91
CA VAL A 97 -14.92 19.02 -5.92
C VAL A 97 -14.33 19.14 -4.54
N LYS A 98 -15.00 19.87 -3.65
CA LYS A 98 -14.62 19.95 -2.24
C LYS A 98 -15.34 18.87 -1.47
N ALA A 99 -14.60 18.14 -0.64
CA ALA A 99 -15.14 17.18 0.32
C ALA A 99 -14.90 17.71 1.73
N ILE A 100 -15.97 18.11 2.42
CA ILE A 100 -15.94 18.65 3.78
C ILE A 100 -16.45 17.56 4.73
N GLY A 101 -15.61 17.17 5.68
CA GLY A 101 -15.96 16.18 6.70
C GLY A 101 -16.68 16.84 7.89
N HIS A 102 -17.86 16.33 8.23
CA HIS A 102 -18.57 16.66 9.46
C HIS A 102 -18.57 15.46 10.41
N GLN A 103 -19.16 15.62 11.60
CA GLN A 103 -19.28 14.52 12.55
C GLN A 103 -20.22 13.43 11.99
N TRP A 104 -19.60 12.34 11.49
CA TRP A 104 -20.24 11.14 10.93
C TRP A 104 -20.87 11.24 9.53
N TYR A 105 -20.57 12.28 8.76
CA TYR A 105 -21.01 12.38 7.36
C TYR A 105 -20.08 13.27 6.53
N TRP A 106 -20.22 13.18 5.20
CA TRP A 106 -19.46 14.00 4.26
C TRP A 106 -20.38 14.96 3.51
N HIS A 107 -19.94 16.20 3.34
CA HIS A 107 -20.59 17.22 2.51
C HIS A 107 -19.72 17.46 1.27
N TYR A 108 -20.34 17.42 0.09
CA TYR A 108 -19.64 17.63 -1.19
C TYR A 108 -20.13 18.90 -1.88
N GLU A 109 -19.21 19.71 -2.39
CA GLU A 109 -19.51 20.94 -3.13
C GLU A 109 -18.84 20.95 -4.51
N PHE A 110 -19.63 21.18 -5.56
CA PHE A 110 -19.18 21.41 -6.93
C PHE A 110 -19.15 22.92 -7.22
N SER A 111 -17.97 23.53 -7.10
CA SER A 111 -17.81 24.99 -7.26
C SER A 111 -17.85 25.47 -8.71
N ASP A 112 -17.54 24.61 -9.67
CA ASP A 112 -17.15 25.07 -11.01
C ASP A 112 -18.31 25.37 -11.96
N TYR A 113 -19.49 24.76 -11.74
CA TYR A 113 -20.59 24.84 -12.72
C TYR A 113 -21.93 25.32 -12.15
N LEU A 114 -22.39 24.78 -11.02
CA LEU A 114 -23.78 24.94 -10.59
C LEU A 114 -23.96 25.17 -9.07
N ASN A 115 -22.87 25.39 -8.32
CA ASN A 115 -22.89 25.46 -6.85
C ASN A 115 -23.75 24.34 -6.23
N ILE A 116 -23.65 23.13 -6.78
CA ILE A 116 -24.40 21.98 -6.27
C ILE A 116 -23.66 21.52 -5.01
N SER A 117 -24.39 21.46 -3.91
CA SER A 117 -23.90 20.87 -2.68
C SER A 117 -24.91 19.88 -2.10
N PHE A 118 -24.39 18.79 -1.52
CA PHE A 118 -25.22 17.79 -0.86
C PHE A 118 -24.47 17.09 0.26
N GLU A 119 -25.24 16.54 1.20
CA GLU A 119 -24.74 15.71 2.29
C GLU A 119 -24.88 14.24 1.94
N SER A 120 -23.88 13.45 2.32
CA SER A 120 -23.84 12.00 2.13
C SER A 120 -23.76 11.30 3.48
N TYR A 121 -24.89 10.69 3.85
CA TYR A 121 -25.02 9.88 5.06
C TYR A 121 -24.94 8.40 4.71
N MET A 122 -24.47 7.64 5.68
CA MET A 122 -24.51 6.18 5.65
C MET A 122 -25.95 5.68 5.78
N LEU A 123 -26.34 4.76 4.89
CA LEU A 123 -27.68 4.19 4.93
C LEU A 123 -27.88 3.39 6.23
N PRO A 124 -28.98 3.62 6.98
CA PRO A 124 -29.27 2.82 8.16
C PRO A 124 -29.60 1.38 7.75
N MET A 125 -29.32 0.44 8.65
CA MET A 125 -29.65 -0.98 8.50
C MET A 125 -31.17 -1.20 8.46
N LYS A 126 -31.80 -0.93 7.31
CA LYS A 126 -33.19 -1.32 7.06
C LYS A 126 -33.20 -2.72 6.46
N LYS A 127 -34.09 -3.55 7.00
CA LYS A 127 -34.15 -5.01 6.81
C LYS A 127 -34.35 -5.51 5.37
N ASN A 128 -34.51 -4.63 4.37
CA ASN A 128 -35.11 -4.99 3.06
C ASN A 128 -34.28 -4.71 1.80
N ASN A 129 -33.04 -4.22 1.90
CA ASN A 129 -32.23 -4.02 0.70
C ASN A 129 -31.11 -5.07 0.58
N PHE A 130 -31.45 -6.22 -0.02
CA PHE A 130 -30.50 -7.32 -0.27
C PHE A 130 -29.34 -6.94 -1.22
N SER A 131 -29.49 -5.89 -2.02
CA SER A 131 -28.49 -5.43 -2.99
C SER A 131 -27.49 -4.42 -2.44
N GLN A 132 -27.66 -3.95 -1.20
CA GLN A 132 -26.83 -2.90 -0.62
C GLN A 132 -25.73 -3.47 0.27
N PHE A 133 -24.55 -2.86 0.19
CA PHE A 133 -23.42 -3.23 1.02
C PHE A 133 -23.57 -2.65 2.42
N GLN A 134 -23.51 -3.56 3.39
CA GLN A 134 -23.55 -3.20 4.80
C GLN A 134 -22.39 -2.26 5.13
N LEU A 135 -22.73 -1.11 5.74
CA LEU A 135 -21.80 -0.08 6.19
C LEU A 135 -20.98 0.66 5.12
N LEU A 136 -21.29 0.47 3.83
CA LEU A 136 -20.57 1.14 2.74
C LEU A 136 -21.47 1.99 1.86
N ASP A 137 -22.73 1.60 1.72
CA ASP A 137 -23.66 2.39 0.91
C ASP A 137 -24.12 3.65 1.63
N VAL A 138 -24.25 4.71 0.83
CA VAL A 138 -24.65 6.06 1.25
C VAL A 138 -25.92 6.48 0.52
N ASP A 139 -26.66 7.42 1.11
CA ASP A 139 -27.89 7.99 0.55
C ASP A 139 -27.61 8.71 -0.78
N ASN A 140 -26.64 9.64 -0.76
CA ASN A 140 -26.19 10.40 -1.92
C ASN A 140 -24.76 10.02 -2.28
N ARG A 141 -24.57 9.35 -3.42
CA ARG A 141 -23.25 9.03 -3.94
C ARG A 141 -22.65 10.22 -4.66
N LEU A 142 -21.35 10.42 -4.48
CA LEU A 142 -20.58 11.35 -5.28
C LEU A 142 -20.38 10.78 -6.70
N ILE A 143 -20.90 11.51 -7.68
CA ILE A 143 -20.83 11.17 -9.10
C ILE A 143 -19.72 12.03 -9.72
N LEU A 144 -18.75 11.37 -10.34
CA LEU A 144 -17.61 11.98 -11.05
C LEU A 144 -17.56 11.44 -12.48
#